data_AF-A0AAW2DCL4-F1
#
_entry.id   AF-A0AAW2DCL4-F1
#
_cell.length_a   1.000
_cell.length_b   1.000
_cell.length_c   1.000
_cell.angle_alpha   90.00
_cell.angle_beta   90.00
_cell.angle_gamma   90.00
#
_symmetry.space_group_name_H-M   'P 1'
#
loop_
_entity.id
_entity.type
_entity.pdbx_description
1 polymer ?
#
loop_
_entity_poly.entity_id
_entity_poly.type
_entity_poly.pdbx_seq_one_letter_code
_entity_poly.pdbx_strand_id
1 'polypeptide(L)'
;MLLIEMPSILLLLLLAFLLVQPCIPHMSQSSNNFTDQSALIAFKSKITFAPNDTAFTAAGNWSTTTNFCEWFGVSCSRRRQRVTALNLSYVGLQGTISPRIANLSFLVSLHLSNNSFYGFLPHEISRLHRLRVLILSFNLLEEYGFEGRVSTKSDIYSYGIILLEMITRKKPTDDMIVGELAMRQWILSLPYKMEVVDDGLLRIEDGRDVTFMQTILSSIFELGLRCSEELPDQRLDIKDVVAKVNKIKLALLGNRNRGI
;
A
#
# COMPACT_ATOMS: atom_id res chain seq x y z
N MET A 1 -29.07 -10.75 -54.74
CA MET A 1 -29.24 -9.31 -54.46
C MET A 1 -30.15 -9.18 -53.25
N LEU A 2 -29.58 -9.21 -52.05
CA LEU A 2 -30.20 -8.92 -50.75
C LEU A 2 -29.10 -9.18 -49.71
N LEU A 3 -28.48 -8.11 -49.18
CA LEU A 3 -27.76 -8.03 -47.89
C LEU A 3 -26.87 -6.78 -47.84
N ILE A 4 -27.44 -5.58 -47.95
CA ILE A 4 -26.88 -4.35 -47.37
C ILE A 4 -28.10 -3.48 -47.02
N GLU A 5 -28.12 -2.87 -45.83
CA GLU A 5 -29.08 -1.88 -45.27
C GLU A 5 -29.59 -2.28 -43.85
N MET A 6 -28.68 -2.52 -42.88
CA MET A 6 -29.03 -2.64 -41.44
C MET A 6 -28.04 -1.99 -40.42
N PRO A 7 -27.31 -0.87 -40.68
CA PRO A 7 -26.50 -0.24 -39.61
C PRO A 7 -27.19 0.93 -38.88
N SER A 8 -28.14 1.64 -39.50
CA SER A 8 -28.61 2.94 -38.98
C SER A 8 -29.67 2.83 -37.88
N ILE A 9 -30.58 1.86 -37.98
CA ILE A 9 -31.68 1.68 -37.02
C ILE A 9 -31.15 1.14 -35.69
N LEU A 10 -30.18 0.23 -35.73
CA LEU A 10 -29.56 -0.34 -34.53
C LEU A 10 -28.81 0.72 -33.73
N LEU A 11 -28.12 1.64 -34.42
CA LEU A 11 -27.41 2.76 -33.80
C LEU A 11 -28.38 3.77 -33.16
N LEU A 12 -29.51 4.06 -33.82
CA LEU A 12 -30.56 4.93 -33.27
C LEU A 12 -31.24 4.31 -32.04
N LEU A 13 -31.48 3.00 -32.04
CA LEU A 13 -32.05 2.29 -30.89
C LEU A 13 -31.07 2.24 -29.69
N LEU A 14 -29.76 2.09 -29.94
CA LEU A 14 -28.71 2.15 -28.91
C LEU A 14 -28.58 3.56 -28.30
N LEU A 15 -28.63 4.61 -29.11
CA LEU A 15 -28.58 5.99 -28.63
C LEU A 15 -29.84 6.38 -27.84
N ALA A 16 -31.01 5.88 -28.24
CA ALA A 16 -32.25 6.09 -27.48
C ALA A 16 -32.20 5.41 -26.10
N PHE A 17 -31.57 4.24 -25.98
CA PHE A 17 -31.42 3.54 -24.69
C PHE A 17 -30.50 4.29 -23.71
N LEU A 18 -29.52 5.04 -24.20
CA LEU A 18 -28.63 5.88 -23.37
C LEU A 18 -29.31 7.16 -22.87
N LEU A 19 -30.24 7.71 -23.64
CA LEU A 19 -30.99 8.93 -23.27
C LEU A 19 -32.19 8.64 -22.34
N VAL A 20 -32.62 7.38 -22.24
CA VAL A 20 -33.74 6.94 -21.38
C VAL A 20 -33.23 6.19 -20.14
N GLN A 21 -31.94 6.30 -19.79
CA GLN A 21 -31.51 5.81 -18.48
C GLN A 21 -32.33 6.54 -17.40
N PRO A 22 -33.15 5.83 -16.60
CA PRO A 22 -33.73 6.43 -15.43
C PRO A 22 -32.55 6.94 -14.61
N CYS A 23 -32.61 8.20 -14.20
CA CYS A 23 -31.76 8.69 -13.13
C CYS A 23 -32.11 7.82 -11.92
N ILE A 24 -31.43 6.68 -11.78
CA ILE A 24 -31.46 5.90 -10.54
C ILE A 24 -30.94 6.93 -9.56
N PRO A 25 -31.74 7.40 -8.59
CA PRO A 25 -31.16 8.18 -7.51
C PRO A 25 -30.06 7.27 -6.98
N HIS A 26 -28.80 7.68 -7.18
CA HIS A 26 -27.69 7.00 -6.56
C HIS A 26 -27.98 7.16 -5.08
N MET A 27 -28.61 6.14 -4.50
CA MET A 27 -28.78 6.04 -3.08
C MET A 27 -27.35 6.15 -2.58
N SER A 28 -27.02 7.30 -1.99
CA SER A 28 -25.89 7.36 -1.08
C SER A 28 -26.18 6.24 -0.12
N GLN A 29 -25.48 5.11 -0.28
CA GLN A 29 -25.60 4.00 0.66
C GLN A 29 -25.29 4.65 2.00
N SER A 30 -26.31 4.81 2.83
CA SER A 30 -26.07 4.95 4.26
C SER A 30 -25.18 3.77 4.57
N SER A 31 -23.92 4.01 4.90
CA SER A 31 -22.98 2.96 5.25
C SER A 31 -23.63 2.16 6.38
N ASN A 32 -24.27 1.05 6.04
CA ASN A 32 -25.08 0.31 6.98
C ASN A 32 -24.14 -0.13 8.09
N ASN A 33 -24.57 -0.05 9.35
CA ASN A 33 -23.81 -0.45 10.53
C ASN A 33 -23.19 -1.87 10.40
N PHE A 34 -23.71 -2.68 9.47
CA PHE A 34 -23.20 -3.97 9.02
C PHE A 34 -21.76 -3.95 8.45
N THR A 35 -21.28 -2.82 7.91
CA THR A 35 -19.90 -2.69 7.41
C THR A 35 -18.88 -2.85 8.53
N ASP A 36 -19.13 -2.27 9.71
CA ASP A 36 -18.20 -2.35 10.83
C ASP A 36 -18.23 -3.75 11.46
N GLN A 37 -19.43 -4.33 11.62
CA GLN A 37 -19.58 -5.71 12.10
C GLN A 37 -18.86 -6.70 11.18
N SER A 38 -19.06 -6.62 9.87
CA SER A 38 -18.41 -7.51 8.90
C SER A 38 -16.89 -7.33 8.88
N ALA A 39 -16.39 -6.10 9.04
CA ALA A 39 -14.97 -5.82 9.16
C ALA A 39 -14.36 -6.46 10.43
N LEU A 40 -15.03 -6.34 11.57
CA LEU A 40 -14.60 -6.97 12.82
C LEU A 40 -14.65 -8.51 12.74
N ILE A 41 -15.67 -9.10 12.13
CA ILE A 41 -15.73 -10.56 11.93
C ILE A 41 -14.63 -11.04 10.99
N ALA A 42 -14.34 -10.29 9.91
CA ALA A 42 -13.25 -10.59 9.00
C ALA A 42 -11.86 -10.36 9.62
N PHE A 43 -11.76 -9.51 10.63
CA PHE A 43 -10.56 -9.39 11.46
C PHE A 43 -10.43 -10.59 12.39
N LYS A 44 -11.52 -10.97 13.07
CA LYS A 44 -11.59 -12.14 13.96
C LYS A 44 -11.20 -13.44 13.26
N SER A 45 -11.54 -13.62 11.99
CA SER A 45 -11.21 -14.85 11.25
C SER A 45 -9.72 -15.01 10.92
N LYS A 46 -8.91 -13.95 11.07
CA LYS A 46 -7.46 -13.98 10.82
C LYS A 46 -6.64 -14.13 12.10
N ILE A 47 -7.29 -14.17 13.26
CA ILE A 47 -6.63 -14.31 14.56
C ILE A 47 -7.00 -15.63 15.23
N THR A 48 -6.04 -16.20 15.94
CA THR A 48 -6.16 -17.40 16.76
C THR A 48 -5.64 -17.11 18.17
N PHE A 49 -5.81 -18.06 19.08
CA PHE A 49 -5.34 -17.96 20.46
C PHE A 49 -4.13 -18.85 20.67
N ALA A 50 -3.18 -18.41 21.50
CA ALA A 50 -2.17 -19.31 22.00
C ALA A 50 -2.85 -20.48 22.74
N PRO A 51 -2.38 -21.73 22.57
CA PRO A 51 -3.05 -22.93 23.12
C PRO A 51 -3.28 -22.93 24.64
N ASN A 52 -2.64 -22.02 25.39
CA ASN A 52 -2.74 -21.90 26.84
C ASN A 52 -3.35 -20.57 27.32
N ASP A 53 -3.78 -19.69 26.41
CA ASP A 53 -4.29 -18.37 26.78
C ASP A 53 -5.81 -18.30 26.60
N THR A 54 -6.53 -18.33 27.72
CA THR A 54 -7.99 -18.29 27.79
C THR A 54 -8.54 -16.87 27.94
N ALA A 55 -7.68 -15.83 27.92
CA ALA A 55 -8.09 -14.47 28.22
C ALA A 55 -9.20 -13.96 27.28
N PHE A 56 -9.09 -14.20 25.96
CA PHE A 56 -10.13 -13.80 25.01
C PHE A 56 -11.31 -14.79 24.95
N THR A 57 -11.12 -16.08 25.22
CA THR A 57 -12.22 -17.06 25.31
C THR A 57 -13.10 -16.81 26.53
N ALA A 58 -12.51 -16.28 27.61
CA ALA A 58 -13.21 -15.82 28.81
C ALA A 58 -13.75 -14.38 28.68
N ALA A 59 -13.13 -13.52 27.85
CA ALA A 59 -13.54 -12.11 27.68
C ALA A 59 -14.39 -11.81 26.42
N GLY A 60 -14.42 -12.69 25.42
CA GLY A 60 -14.81 -12.35 24.05
C GLY A 60 -16.25 -12.70 23.68
N ASN A 61 -17.17 -11.78 23.93
CA ASN A 61 -18.57 -11.81 23.47
C ASN A 61 -18.77 -11.51 21.97
N TRP A 62 -17.76 -11.73 21.12
CA TRP A 62 -17.80 -11.43 19.69
C TRP A 62 -18.69 -12.44 18.97
N SER A 63 -20.00 -12.22 19.07
CA SER A 63 -21.06 -13.03 18.47
C SER A 63 -21.87 -12.20 17.48
N THR A 64 -22.31 -12.83 16.39
CA THR A 64 -23.20 -12.19 15.42
C THR A 64 -24.59 -11.87 15.99
N THR A 65 -24.92 -12.43 17.16
CA THR A 65 -26.21 -12.24 17.84
C THR A 65 -26.27 -11.00 18.73
N THR A 66 -25.12 -10.38 19.06
CA THR A 66 -25.03 -9.19 19.92
C THR A 66 -24.57 -7.97 19.13
N ASN A 67 -24.86 -6.76 19.65
CA ASN A 67 -24.41 -5.53 19.01
C ASN A 67 -22.88 -5.43 19.07
N PHE A 68 -22.23 -5.15 17.94
CA PHE A 68 -20.77 -5.08 17.87
C PHE A 68 -20.15 -3.97 18.73
N CYS A 69 -20.91 -2.94 19.10
CA CYS A 69 -20.45 -1.89 20.01
C CYS A 69 -20.35 -2.35 21.46
N GLU A 70 -20.96 -3.48 21.80
CA GLU A 70 -20.83 -4.13 23.10
C GLU A 70 -19.69 -5.14 23.11
N TRP A 71 -19.05 -5.38 21.96
CA TRP A 71 -18.00 -6.37 21.86
C TRP A 71 -16.76 -5.96 22.64
N PHE A 72 -16.10 -6.95 23.26
CA PHE A 72 -14.87 -6.74 24.00
C PHE A 72 -13.85 -5.95 23.18
N GLY A 73 -13.32 -4.87 23.76
CA GLY A 73 -12.33 -4.02 23.12
C GLY A 73 -12.88 -3.07 22.06
N VAL A 74 -14.17 -3.14 21.70
CA VAL A 74 -14.78 -2.25 20.70
C VAL A 74 -15.37 -1.02 21.39
N SER A 75 -15.12 0.17 20.84
CA SER A 75 -15.80 1.40 21.24
C SER A 75 -16.42 2.07 20.03
N CYS A 76 -17.67 2.51 20.17
CA CYS A 76 -18.42 3.15 19.09
C CYS A 76 -18.72 4.62 19.36
N SER A 77 -18.86 5.38 18.28
CA SER A 77 -19.43 6.72 18.31
C SER A 77 -20.88 6.70 18.76
N ARG A 78 -21.22 7.53 19.75
CA ARG A 78 -22.57 7.62 20.34
C ARG A 78 -23.68 7.88 19.31
N ARG A 79 -23.40 8.73 18.31
CA ARG A 79 -24.41 9.20 17.35
C ARG A 79 -24.62 8.28 16.14
N ARG A 80 -23.55 7.66 15.64
CA ARG A 80 -23.59 6.90 14.38
C ARG A 80 -23.40 5.40 14.56
N GLN A 81 -23.14 4.94 15.79
CA GLN A 81 -22.87 3.53 16.08
C GLN A 81 -21.77 2.96 15.17
N ARG A 82 -20.76 3.80 14.88
CA ARG A 82 -19.57 3.43 14.10
C ARG A 82 -18.40 3.19 15.02
N VAL A 83 -17.57 2.19 14.75
CA VAL A 83 -16.39 1.86 15.55
C VAL A 83 -15.38 3.00 15.46
N THR A 84 -14.99 3.51 16.62
CA THR A 84 -14.01 4.60 16.78
C THR A 84 -12.74 4.16 17.48
N ALA A 85 -12.79 3.09 18.29
CA ALA A 85 -11.59 2.49 18.85
C ALA A 85 -11.72 0.97 18.91
N LEU A 86 -10.59 0.30 18.71
CA LEU A 86 -10.42 -1.14 18.94
C LEU A 86 -9.18 -1.36 19.82
N ASN A 87 -9.38 -1.92 21.01
CA ASN A 87 -8.30 -2.26 21.93
C ASN A 87 -8.33 -3.74 22.28
N LEU A 88 -7.34 -4.46 21.77
CA LEU A 88 -7.13 -5.89 21.99
C LEU A 88 -5.70 -6.14 22.48
N SER A 89 -5.15 -5.22 23.26
CA SER A 89 -3.79 -5.36 23.79
C SER A 89 -3.74 -6.40 24.92
N TYR A 90 -2.63 -7.12 25.05
CA TYR A 90 -2.40 -8.08 26.15
C TYR A 90 -3.44 -9.22 26.22
N VAL A 91 -3.93 -9.71 25.09
CA VAL A 91 -4.95 -10.78 25.05
C VAL A 91 -4.49 -12.06 24.37
N GLY A 92 -3.18 -12.22 24.16
CA GLY A 92 -2.59 -13.48 23.68
C GLY A 92 -2.96 -13.84 22.24
N LEU A 93 -3.27 -12.85 21.40
CA LEU A 93 -3.69 -13.08 20.01
C LEU A 93 -2.50 -13.49 19.14
N GLN A 94 -2.73 -14.48 18.27
CA GLN A 94 -1.82 -14.91 17.22
C GLN A 94 -2.47 -14.71 15.85
N GLY A 95 -1.69 -14.56 14.78
CA GLY A 95 -2.20 -14.43 13.41
C GLY A 95 -1.74 -13.17 12.69
N THR A 96 -2.43 -12.83 11.60
CA THR A 96 -2.12 -11.64 10.78
C THR A 96 -3.20 -10.57 10.92
N ILE A 97 -2.85 -9.31 10.68
CA ILE A 97 -3.81 -8.19 10.70
C ILE A 97 -4.60 -8.22 9.37
N SER A 98 -5.89 -8.54 9.44
CA SER A 98 -6.78 -8.57 8.26
C SER A 98 -6.86 -7.21 7.57
N PRO A 99 -6.65 -7.12 6.24
CA PRO A 99 -6.83 -5.88 5.47
C PRO A 99 -8.21 -5.23 5.64
N ARG A 100 -9.22 -6.04 5.99
CA ARG A 100 -10.58 -5.57 6.24
C ARG A 100 -10.71 -4.66 7.45
N ILE A 101 -9.69 -4.55 8.31
CA ILE A 101 -9.62 -3.53 9.35
C ILE A 101 -9.75 -2.10 8.77
N ALA A 102 -9.29 -1.90 7.53
CA ALA A 102 -9.40 -0.64 6.81
C ALA A 102 -10.84 -0.23 6.45
N ASN A 103 -11.81 -1.14 6.58
CA ASN A 103 -13.23 -0.82 6.37
C ASN A 103 -13.85 -0.10 7.58
N LEU A 104 -13.16 -0.08 8.73
CA LEU A 104 -13.58 0.70 9.91
C LEU A 104 -13.28 2.19 9.71
N SER A 105 -13.96 2.83 8.76
CA SER A 105 -13.65 4.19 8.29
C SER A 105 -13.77 5.30 9.34
N PHE A 106 -14.32 5.00 10.52
CA PHE A 106 -14.41 5.91 11.68
C PHE A 106 -13.37 5.65 12.77
N LEU A 107 -12.48 4.65 12.58
CA LEU A 107 -11.49 4.25 13.56
C LEU A 107 -10.48 5.39 13.80
N VAL A 108 -10.33 5.75 15.07
CA VAL A 108 -9.40 6.78 15.57
C VAL A 108 -8.24 6.14 16.32
N SER A 109 -8.48 5.02 17.01
CA SER A 109 -7.52 4.35 17.85
C SER A 109 -7.50 2.84 17.59
N LEU A 110 -6.34 2.28 17.29
CA LEU A 110 -6.12 0.84 17.15
C LEU A 110 -4.96 0.37 18.04
N HIS A 111 -5.27 -0.42 19.07
CA HIS A 111 -4.31 -0.92 20.04
C HIS A 111 -4.27 -2.45 19.98
N LEU A 112 -3.17 -3.02 19.49
CA LEU A 112 -2.93 -4.46 19.38
C LEU A 112 -1.63 -4.87 20.08
N SER A 113 -1.08 -4.02 20.95
CA SER A 113 0.22 -4.24 21.58
C SER A 113 0.26 -5.45 22.51
N ASN A 114 1.43 -6.04 22.65
CA ASN A 114 1.68 -7.20 23.49
C ASN A 114 0.78 -8.39 23.13
N ASN A 115 0.95 -8.85 21.90
CA ASN A 115 0.34 -10.04 21.35
C ASN A 115 1.40 -10.75 20.49
N SER A 116 0.99 -11.72 19.69
CA SER A 116 1.84 -12.50 18.80
C SER A 116 1.36 -12.36 17.34
N PHE A 117 0.96 -11.15 16.94
CA PHE A 117 0.68 -10.85 15.53
C PHE A 117 1.96 -10.94 14.70
N TYR A 118 1.89 -11.56 13.51
CA TYR A 118 3.02 -11.75 12.60
C TYR A 118 2.66 -11.34 11.15
N GLY A 119 3.66 -11.36 10.26
CA GLY A 119 3.53 -10.86 8.89
C GLY A 119 3.46 -9.33 8.84
N PHE A 120 3.00 -8.76 7.73
CA PHE A 120 3.03 -7.32 7.51
C PHE A 120 1.78 -6.59 8.01
N LEU A 121 1.94 -5.30 8.31
CA LEU A 121 0.81 -4.39 8.47
C LEU A 121 0.13 -4.20 7.10
N PRO A 122 -1.18 -4.48 6.95
CA PRO A 122 -1.86 -4.32 5.66
C PRO A 122 -1.76 -2.87 5.16
N HIS A 123 -1.33 -2.70 3.91
CA HIS A 123 -1.16 -1.37 3.28
C HIS A 123 -2.47 -0.57 3.24
N GLU A 124 -3.62 -1.26 3.27
CA GLU A 124 -4.95 -0.66 3.35
C GLU A 124 -5.18 0.14 4.63
N ILE A 125 -4.34 -0.02 5.66
CA ILE A 125 -4.42 0.80 6.88
C ILE A 125 -4.29 2.30 6.56
N SER A 126 -3.64 2.65 5.44
CA SER A 126 -3.56 4.02 4.90
C SER A 126 -4.93 4.64 4.55
N ARG A 127 -5.96 3.82 4.30
CA ARG A 127 -7.35 4.26 4.06
C ARG A 127 -8.06 4.73 5.33
N LEU A 128 -7.50 4.45 6.50
CA LEU A 128 -8.04 4.90 7.78
C LEU A 128 -7.66 6.36 8.04
N HIS A 129 -8.21 7.28 7.26
CA HIS A 129 -7.88 8.71 7.30
C HIS A 129 -8.19 9.41 8.64
N ARG A 130 -8.91 8.74 9.56
CA ARG A 130 -9.22 9.25 10.90
C ARG A 130 -8.34 8.66 11.99
N LEU A 131 -7.52 7.66 11.68
CA LEU A 131 -6.65 6.99 12.62
C LEU A 131 -5.60 8.00 13.10
N ARG A 132 -5.48 8.13 14.42
CA ARG A 132 -4.51 9.01 15.09
C ARG A 132 -3.56 8.24 15.98
N VAL A 133 -4.01 7.10 16.49
CA VAL A 133 -3.26 6.28 17.43
C VAL A 133 -3.24 4.85 16.90
N LEU A 134 -2.04 4.36 16.64
CA LEU A 134 -1.79 2.99 16.19
C LEU A 134 -0.66 2.41 17.05
N ILE A 135 -1.00 1.43 17.90
CA ILE A 135 -0.05 0.81 18.82
C ILE A 135 0.00 -0.69 18.53
N LEU A 136 1.10 -1.16 17.93
CA LEU A 136 1.35 -2.58 17.64
C LEU A 136 2.65 -3.10 18.28
N SER A 137 3.26 -2.33 19.20
CA SER A 137 4.50 -2.72 19.89
C SER A 137 4.38 -4.07 20.59
N PHE A 138 5.48 -4.79 20.75
CA PHE A 138 5.50 -6.14 21.34
C PHE A 138 4.61 -7.13 20.55
N ASN A 139 4.89 -7.24 19.25
CA ASN A 139 4.37 -8.26 18.34
C ASN A 139 5.52 -8.82 17.49
N LEU A 140 5.24 -9.80 16.64
CA LEU A 140 6.17 -10.43 15.69
C LEU A 140 5.97 -9.93 14.25
N LEU A 141 5.47 -8.70 14.07
CA LEU A 141 5.18 -8.13 12.76
C LEU A 141 6.48 -7.93 11.96
N GLU A 142 6.47 -8.35 10.70
CA GLU A 142 7.57 -8.17 9.77
C GLU A 142 7.65 -6.71 9.32
N GLU A 143 8.87 -6.27 9.07
CA GLU A 143 9.19 -4.87 8.90
C GLU A 143 8.81 -4.36 7.51
N TYR A 144 7.54 -3.96 7.35
CA TYR A 144 7.19 -2.84 6.49
C TYR A 144 6.48 -1.77 7.33
N GLY A 145 7.28 -0.82 7.85
CA GLY A 145 6.80 0.46 8.39
C GLY A 145 6.37 0.51 9.86
N PHE A 146 6.70 -0.48 10.70
CA PHE A 146 6.22 -0.50 12.09
C PHE A 146 7.30 -0.54 13.19
N GLU A 147 7.95 0.60 13.40
CA GLU A 147 8.19 1.02 14.78
C GLU A 147 7.56 2.39 15.11
N GLY A 148 7.06 3.15 14.13
CA GLY A 148 6.83 4.59 14.35
C GLY A 148 8.12 5.33 14.79
N ARG A 149 9.28 4.65 14.78
CA ARG A 149 10.59 5.25 14.87
C ARG A 149 10.96 5.69 13.47
N VAL A 150 10.95 6.99 13.27
CA VAL A 150 11.66 7.61 12.16
C VAL A 150 13.11 7.18 12.30
N SER A 151 13.57 6.31 11.40
CA SER A 151 14.95 5.85 11.35
C SER A 151 15.53 6.28 10.02
N THR A 152 16.81 6.63 10.04
CA THR A 152 17.53 6.96 8.81
C THR A 152 17.45 5.82 7.80
N LYS A 153 17.43 4.55 8.25
CA LYS A 153 17.28 3.37 7.38
C LYS A 153 15.88 3.22 6.77
N SER A 154 14.83 3.69 7.44
CA SER A 154 13.49 3.78 6.86
C SER A 154 13.44 4.87 5.79
N ASP A 155 14.04 6.03 6.06
CA ASP A 155 14.12 7.13 5.08
C ASP A 155 14.92 6.71 3.84
N ILE A 156 16.01 5.96 4.03
CA ILE A 156 16.79 5.38 2.92
C ILE A 156 15.93 4.44 2.08
N TYR A 157 15.13 3.58 2.70
CA TYR A 157 14.22 2.68 1.96
C TYR A 157 13.22 3.48 1.12
N SER A 158 12.52 4.44 1.74
CA SER A 158 11.56 5.30 1.05
C SER A 158 12.19 6.08 -0.10
N TYR A 159 13.40 6.61 0.11
CA TYR A 159 14.19 7.25 -0.93
C TYR A 159 14.49 6.28 -2.10
N GLY A 160 14.88 5.04 -1.80
CA GLY A 160 15.09 4.00 -2.81
C GLY A 160 13.86 3.73 -3.66
N ILE A 161 12.69 3.57 -3.03
CA ILE A 161 11.43 3.38 -3.76
C ILE A 161 11.08 4.59 -4.63
N ILE A 162 11.25 5.82 -4.12
CA ILE A 162 11.01 7.04 -4.90
C ILE A 162 11.93 7.12 -6.12
N LEU A 163 13.21 6.72 -6.00
CA LEU A 163 14.11 6.66 -7.14
C LEU A 163 13.63 5.65 -8.19
N LEU A 164 13.20 4.47 -7.77
CA LEU A 164 12.70 3.43 -8.67
C LEU A 164 11.38 3.86 -9.34
N GLU A 165 10.47 4.50 -8.60
CA GLU A 165 9.25 5.10 -9.13
C GLU A 165 9.57 6.20 -10.15
N MET A 166 10.52 7.08 -9.85
CA MET A 166 10.93 8.17 -10.76
C MET A 166 11.50 7.64 -12.07
N ILE A 167 12.32 6.58 -12.01
CA ILE A 167 12.96 6.02 -13.21
C ILE A 167 11.96 5.21 -14.04
N THR A 168 11.06 4.46 -13.39
CA THR A 168 10.11 3.60 -14.10
C THR A 168 8.82 4.32 -14.49
N ARG A 169 8.53 5.45 -13.84
CA ARG A 169 7.25 6.17 -13.89
C ARG A 169 6.04 5.27 -13.57
N LYS A 170 6.28 4.16 -12.89
CA LYS A 170 5.25 3.23 -12.40
C LYS A 170 5.01 3.54 -10.94
N LYS A 171 3.74 3.59 -10.53
CA LYS A 171 3.41 3.67 -9.11
C LYS A 171 3.72 2.33 -8.45
N PRO A 172 4.15 2.30 -7.19
CA PRO A 172 4.28 1.05 -6.43
C PRO A 172 2.98 0.23 -6.35
N THR A 173 1.84 0.85 -6.66
CA THR A 173 0.49 0.26 -6.69
C THR A 173 -0.09 0.13 -8.11
N ASP A 174 0.73 0.21 -9.15
CA ASP A 174 0.28 0.05 -10.54
C ASP A 174 -0.22 -1.39 -10.78
N ASP A 175 -1.32 -1.56 -11.53
CA ASP A 175 -1.95 -2.87 -11.80
C ASP A 175 -1.00 -3.85 -12.50
N MET A 176 0.03 -3.33 -13.19
CA MET A 176 1.09 -4.13 -13.81
C MET A 176 2.08 -4.75 -12.81
N ILE A 177 2.10 -4.27 -11.56
CA ILE A 177 2.84 -4.87 -10.45
C ILE A 177 1.91 -5.96 -9.86
N VAL A 178 1.82 -7.07 -10.59
CA VAL A 178 0.88 -8.17 -10.31
C VAL A 178 1.17 -8.80 -8.95
N GLY A 179 0.19 -8.74 -8.04
CA GLY A 179 0.05 -9.60 -6.87
C GLY A 179 1.17 -9.50 -5.83
N GLU A 180 0.96 -8.75 -4.75
CA GLU A 180 1.79 -8.73 -3.51
C GLU A 180 3.31 -8.47 -3.66
N LEU A 181 3.83 -8.42 -4.89
CA LEU A 181 5.24 -8.19 -5.19
C LEU A 181 5.53 -6.70 -5.05
N ALA A 182 6.34 -6.34 -4.05
CA ALA A 182 6.86 -4.98 -3.94
C ALA A 182 7.61 -4.59 -5.22
N MET A 183 7.55 -3.31 -5.61
CA MET A 183 8.22 -2.75 -6.81
C MET A 183 9.67 -3.26 -6.99
N ARG A 184 10.43 -3.41 -5.90
CA ARG A 184 11.78 -3.99 -5.92
C ARG A 184 11.80 -5.43 -6.43
N GLN A 185 10.93 -6.30 -5.92
CA GLN A 185 10.94 -7.72 -6.29
C GLN A 185 10.50 -7.92 -7.74
N TRP A 186 9.54 -7.11 -8.21
CA TRP A 186 9.19 -7.05 -9.62
C TRP A 186 10.40 -6.68 -10.48
N ILE A 187 11.11 -5.60 -10.12
CA ILE A 187 12.32 -5.17 -10.85
C ILE A 187 13.41 -6.24 -10.85
N LEU A 188 13.64 -6.93 -9.72
CA LEU A 188 14.64 -7.99 -9.62
C LEU A 188 14.30 -9.22 -10.45
N SER A 189 13.02 -9.46 -10.73
CA SER A 189 12.56 -10.57 -11.57
C SER A 189 12.85 -10.38 -13.07
N LEU A 190 13.20 -9.17 -13.49
CA LEU A 190 13.39 -8.84 -14.90
C LEU A 190 14.77 -9.29 -15.41
N PRO A 191 14.84 -9.87 -16.62
CA PRO A 191 16.11 -10.25 -17.23
C PRO A 191 16.95 -9.02 -17.60
N TYR A 192 16.31 -7.93 -18.05
CA TYR A 192 16.96 -6.68 -18.45
C TYR A 192 16.32 -5.49 -17.74
N LYS A 193 16.96 -5.03 -16.65
CA LYS A 193 16.43 -3.96 -15.78
C LYS A 193 16.22 -2.61 -16.48
N MET A 194 16.92 -2.36 -17.60
CA MET A 194 16.77 -1.11 -18.36
C MET A 194 15.48 -1.04 -19.18
N GLU A 195 14.76 -2.17 -19.38
CA GLU A 195 13.51 -2.22 -20.14
C GLU A 195 12.36 -1.47 -19.45
N VAL A 196 12.41 -1.35 -18.12
CA VAL A 196 11.37 -0.65 -17.35
C VAL A 196 11.63 0.83 -17.16
N VAL A 197 12.75 1.34 -17.65
CA VAL A 197 13.08 2.77 -17.58
C VAL A 197 12.13 3.53 -18.49
N ASP A 198 11.53 4.60 -17.99
CA ASP A 198 10.64 5.45 -18.78
C ASP A 198 11.38 6.03 -19.99
N ASP A 199 10.87 5.73 -21.18
CA ASP A 199 11.45 6.21 -22.46
C ASP A 199 11.56 7.74 -22.51
N GLY A 200 10.71 8.47 -21.77
CA GLY A 200 10.78 9.92 -21.65
C GLY A 200 12.07 10.41 -20.97
N LEU A 201 12.70 9.60 -20.11
CA LEU A 201 14.01 9.89 -19.52
C LEU A 201 15.17 9.65 -20.50
N LEU A 202 14.95 8.80 -21.52
CA LEU A 202 15.90 8.53 -22.60
C LEU A 202 15.76 9.47 -23.79
N ARG A 203 14.63 10.18 -23.90
CA ARG A 203 14.37 11.17 -24.96
C ARG A 203 15.17 12.43 -24.71
N ILE A 204 16.26 12.55 -25.46
CA ILE A 204 17.22 13.65 -25.38
C ILE A 204 16.76 14.78 -26.29
N GLU A 205 16.28 15.88 -25.70
CA GLU A 205 16.16 17.17 -26.39
C GLU A 205 17.48 17.98 -26.36
N ASP A 206 18.51 17.50 -25.64
CA ASP A 206 19.67 18.28 -25.19
C ASP A 206 21.03 17.77 -25.75
N GLY A 207 21.03 17.07 -26.89
CA GLY A 207 22.26 16.62 -27.60
C GLY A 207 23.16 15.60 -26.89
N ARG A 208 22.72 15.03 -25.75
CA ARG A 208 23.44 13.98 -25.00
C ARG A 208 23.43 12.63 -25.71
N ASP A 209 24.48 11.83 -25.51
CA ASP A 209 24.53 10.45 -25.99
C ASP A 209 23.56 9.55 -25.20
N VAL A 210 22.77 8.74 -25.92
CA VAL A 210 21.80 7.78 -25.36
C VAL A 210 22.52 6.76 -24.48
N THR A 211 23.70 6.29 -24.91
CA THR A 211 24.49 5.29 -24.17
C THR A 211 24.99 5.85 -22.84
N PHE A 212 25.41 7.12 -22.85
CA PHE A 212 25.77 7.85 -21.64
C PHE A 212 24.57 8.00 -20.68
N MET A 213 23.41 8.42 -21.18
CA MET A 213 22.20 8.55 -20.35
C MET A 213 21.76 7.20 -19.75
N GLN A 214 21.86 6.11 -20.51
CA GLN A 214 21.62 4.76 -20.00
C GLN A 214 22.58 4.40 -18.84
N THR A 215 23.85 4.79 -18.94
CA THR A 215 24.84 4.55 -17.87
C THR A 215 24.49 5.32 -16.58
N ILE A 216 24.04 6.57 -16.72
CA ILE A 216 23.57 7.38 -15.59
C ILE A 216 22.32 6.75 -14.96
N LEU A 217 21.33 6.40 -15.78
CA LEU A 217 20.08 5.82 -15.30
C LEU A 217 20.32 4.46 -14.63
N SER A 218 21.20 3.62 -15.17
CA SER A 218 21.63 2.37 -14.54
C SER A 218 22.24 2.59 -13.15
N SER A 219 23.05 3.64 -12.99
CA SER A 219 23.65 4.00 -11.69
C SER A 219 22.61 4.45 -10.66
N ILE A 220 21.61 5.24 -11.08
CA ILE A 220 20.50 5.67 -10.21
C ILE A 220 19.62 4.46 -9.85
N PHE A 221 19.39 3.56 -10.80
CA PHE A 221 18.59 2.36 -10.61
C PHE A 221 19.23 1.40 -9.60
N GLU A 222 20.54 1.16 -9.71
CA GLU A 222 21.31 0.37 -8.75
C GLU A 222 21.28 1.00 -7.35
N LEU A 223 21.41 2.33 -7.27
CA LEU A 223 21.28 3.06 -6.01
C LEU A 223 19.90 2.85 -5.40
N GLY A 224 18.83 2.96 -6.19
CA GLY A 224 17.45 2.71 -5.77
C GLY A 224 17.31 1.32 -5.14
N LEU A 225 17.75 0.28 -5.85
CA LEU A 225 17.70 -1.11 -5.38
C LEU A 225 18.44 -1.32 -4.05
N ARG A 226 19.67 -0.80 -3.92
CA ARG A 226 20.49 -0.90 -2.70
C ARG A 226 19.93 -0.11 -1.52
N CYS A 227 19.28 1.02 -1.78
CA CYS A 227 18.59 1.80 -0.74
C CYS A 227 17.33 1.05 -0.24
N SER A 228 16.65 0.35 -1.15
CA SER A 228 15.44 -0.41 -0.86
C SER A 228 15.67 -1.88 -0.44
N GLU A 229 16.85 -2.25 0.07
CA GLU A 229 17.06 -3.61 0.60
C GLU A 229 16.02 -3.95 1.68
N GLU A 230 15.61 -5.23 1.74
CA GLU A 230 14.53 -5.64 2.64
C GLU A 230 14.93 -5.47 4.10
N LEU A 231 16.13 -5.93 4.47
CA LEU A 231 16.65 -5.83 5.83
C LEU A 231 17.34 -4.46 6.05
N PRO A 232 17.02 -3.72 7.14
CA PRO A 232 17.62 -2.40 7.42
C PRO A 232 19.14 -2.40 7.46
N ASP A 233 19.74 -3.47 8.01
CA ASP A 233 21.19 -3.60 8.15
C ASP A 233 21.90 -3.81 6.80
N GLN A 234 21.16 -4.23 5.77
CA GLN A 234 21.67 -4.38 4.41
C GLN A 234 21.55 -3.08 3.59
N ARG A 235 20.71 -2.14 4.04
CA ARG A 235 20.53 -0.84 3.36
C ARG A 235 21.76 0.05 3.58
N LEU A 236 22.09 0.82 2.55
CA LEU A 236 23.19 1.79 2.60
C LEU A 236 23.03 2.79 3.75
N ASP A 237 24.15 3.27 4.30
CA ASP A 237 24.13 4.45 5.17
C ASP A 237 23.96 5.72 4.36
N ILE A 238 23.34 6.74 4.97
CA ILE A 238 23.09 8.03 4.32
C ILE A 238 24.37 8.67 3.78
N LYS A 239 25.51 8.48 4.44
CA LYS A 239 26.81 8.99 3.98
C LYS A 239 27.21 8.37 2.63
N ASP A 240 26.96 7.07 2.46
CA ASP A 240 27.27 6.35 1.22
C ASP A 240 26.27 6.69 0.11
N VAL A 241 25.00 6.87 0.47
CA VAL A 241 23.96 7.34 -0.47
C VAL A 241 24.35 8.72 -1.01
N VAL A 242 24.69 9.67 -0.14
CA VAL A 242 25.11 11.02 -0.55
C VAL A 242 26.37 10.97 -1.42
N ALA A 243 27.36 10.14 -1.07
CA ALA A 243 28.57 9.98 -1.88
C ALA A 243 28.24 9.45 -3.29
N LYS A 244 27.38 8.44 -3.40
CA LYS A 244 26.94 7.89 -4.69
C LYS A 244 26.12 8.89 -5.50
N VAL A 245 25.18 9.61 -4.89
CA VAL A 245 24.39 10.66 -5.55
C VAL A 245 25.30 11.76 -6.07
N ASN A 246 26.27 12.22 -5.29
CA ASN A 246 27.24 13.22 -5.73
C ASN A 246 28.09 12.72 -6.89
N LYS A 247 28.51 11.46 -6.89
CA LYS A 247 29.23 10.86 -8.02
C LYS A 247 28.38 10.84 -9.30
N ILE A 248 27.11 10.46 -9.20
CA ILE A 248 26.16 10.46 -10.33
C ILE A 248 25.94 11.89 -10.84
N LYS A 249 25.73 12.84 -9.93
CA LYS A 249 25.57 14.27 -10.25
C LYS A 249 26.79 14.82 -10.98
N LEU A 250 28.00 14.52 -10.50
CA LEU A 250 29.24 14.95 -11.14
C LEU A 250 29.43 14.32 -12.51
N ALA A 251 29.07 13.05 -12.70
CA ALA A 251 29.09 12.43 -14.02
C ALA A 251 28.13 13.14 -14.98
N LEU A 252 26.90 13.40 -14.55
CA LEU A 252 25.88 14.09 -15.35
C LEU A 252 26.26 15.53 -15.71
N LEU A 253 26.86 16.28 -14.78
CA LEU A 253 27.26 17.68 -14.98
C LEU A 253 28.61 17.83 -15.66
N GLY A 254 29.58 16.96 -15.36
CA GLY A 254 30.93 17.01 -15.91
C GLY A 254 30.95 16.78 -17.43
N ASN A 255 29.95 16.06 -17.97
CA ASN A 255 29.79 15.91 -19.41
C ASN A 255 29.22 17.17 -20.09
N ARG A 256 28.53 18.04 -19.35
CA ARG A 256 27.99 19.32 -19.86
C ARG A 256 29.10 20.30 -20.29
N ASN A 257 30.29 20.17 -19.69
CA ASN A 257 31.46 21.01 -19.96
C ASN A 257 32.41 20.43 -21.03
N ARG A 258 32.12 19.26 -21.60
CA ARG A 258 32.94 18.62 -22.66
C ARG A 258 32.31 18.74 -24.06
N GLY A 259 31.14 19.36 -24.17
CA GLY A 259 30.40 19.59 -25.41
C GLY A 259 30.42 21.03 -25.93
N ILE A 260 31.37 21.86 -25.47
CA ILE A 260 31.65 23.21 -26.00
C ILE A 260 33.09 23.22 -26.50
#